data_AF-A0A482XUB1-F1
#
_entry.id   AF-A0A482XUB1-F1
#
_cell.length_a   1.000
_cell.length_b   1.000
_cell.length_c   1.000
_cell.angle_alpha   90.00
_cell.angle_beta   90.00
_cell.angle_gamma   90.00
#
_symmetry.space_group_name_H-M   'P 1'
#
loop_
_entity.id
_entity.type
_entity.pdbx_description
1 polymer ?
#
loop_
_entity_poly.entity_id
_entity_poly.type
_entity_poly.pdbx_seq_one_letter_code
_entity_poly.pdbx_strand_id
1 'polypeptide(L)'
;MHWQAFARNETVPNFSMGDVVDIQDVKMVECQTSPPDYLTEAEVITLMEKHGIGTDASIPVHINNICQRNYVTVGAGRKLIPTPLGIVLVHGYQKKEIEGGGGEEEKGEILNRRKKIRNRKREEEEEEEEEEEEDGEEEKERRRRWRR
;
A
#
# COMPACT_ATOMS: atom_id res chain seq x y z
N MET A 1 4.63 -28.05 2.19
CA MET A 1 5.33 -28.66 1.03
C MET A 1 6.82 -28.63 1.31
N HIS A 2 7.41 -29.74 1.78
CA HIS A 2 8.82 -29.86 2.13
C HIS A 2 9.68 -30.28 0.91
N TRP A 3 9.74 -29.46 -0.13
CA TRP A 3 10.84 -29.57 -1.08
C TRP A 3 11.97 -28.72 -0.51
N GLN A 4 12.99 -29.37 0.05
CA GLN A 4 14.22 -28.66 0.40
C GLN A 4 14.96 -28.41 -0.91
N ALA A 5 14.89 -27.17 -1.40
CA ALA A 5 15.77 -26.73 -2.46
C ALA A 5 17.18 -26.65 -1.89
N PHE A 6 18.15 -27.31 -2.52
CA PHE A 6 19.56 -27.20 -2.17
C PHE A 6 20.00 -25.74 -2.19
N ALA A 7 20.88 -25.34 -1.27
CA ALA A 7 21.47 -24.00 -1.32
C ALA A 7 22.27 -23.84 -2.62
N ARG A 8 22.39 -22.60 -3.15
CA ARG A 8 23.05 -22.33 -4.45
C ARG A 8 24.50 -22.80 -4.58
N ASN A 9 25.14 -23.20 -3.48
CA ASN A 9 26.54 -23.63 -3.42
C ASN A 9 26.72 -25.06 -2.91
N GLU A 10 25.64 -25.84 -2.84
CA GLU A 10 25.67 -27.20 -2.34
C GLU A 10 25.73 -28.17 -3.52
N THR A 11 26.85 -28.87 -3.65
CA THR A 11 27.07 -29.81 -4.75
C THR A 11 26.36 -31.12 -4.46
N VAL A 12 25.35 -31.46 -5.26
CA VAL A 12 24.73 -32.78 -5.20
C VAL A 12 25.68 -33.85 -5.75
N PRO A 13 25.73 -35.05 -5.15
CA PRO A 13 26.47 -36.17 -5.73
C PRO A 13 25.87 -36.55 -7.09
N ASN A 14 26.71 -36.98 -8.03
CA ASN A 14 26.26 -37.46 -9.32
C ASN A 14 25.57 -38.82 -9.16
N PHE A 15 24.28 -38.88 -9.46
CA PHE A 15 23.51 -40.13 -9.52
C PHE A 15 23.21 -40.51 -10.97
N SER A 16 23.27 -41.80 -11.28
CA SER A 16 22.92 -42.36 -12.58
C SER A 16 21.60 -43.14 -12.49
N MET A 17 20.90 -43.27 -13.63
CA MET A 17 19.62 -43.99 -13.66
C MET A 17 19.85 -45.47 -13.36
N GLY A 18 19.28 -45.96 -12.26
CA GLY A 18 19.41 -47.35 -11.83
C GLY A 18 20.29 -47.55 -10.60
N ASP A 19 20.88 -46.49 -10.05
CA ASP A 19 21.63 -46.57 -8.80
C ASP A 19 20.71 -46.94 -7.63
N VAL A 20 21.12 -47.95 -6.85
CA VAL A 20 20.44 -48.38 -5.63
C VAL A 20 21.02 -47.59 -4.47
N VAL A 21 20.19 -46.85 -3.75
CA VAL A 21 20.60 -46.03 -2.60
C VAL A 21 19.94 -46.56 -1.34
N ASP A 22 20.73 -46.80 -0.31
CA ASP A 22 20.23 -47.21 1.00
C ASP A 22 19.56 -46.02 1.71
N ILE A 23 18.33 -46.23 2.16
CA ILE A 23 17.56 -45.21 2.87
C ILE A 23 18.16 -45.06 4.27
N GLN A 24 18.79 -43.92 4.56
CA GLN A 24 19.38 -43.66 5.89
C GLN A 24 18.32 -43.49 6.98
N ASP A 25 17.21 -42.82 6.67
CA ASP A 25 16.19 -42.49 7.66
C ASP A 25 14.84 -42.20 6.98
N VAL A 26 13.74 -42.67 7.58
CA VAL A 26 12.37 -42.39 7.13
C VAL A 26 11.61 -41.79 8.31
N LYS A 27 11.34 -40.48 8.22
CA LYS A 27 10.62 -39.74 9.25
C LYS A 27 9.28 -39.26 8.71
N MET A 28 8.21 -39.51 9.47
CA MET A 28 6.92 -38.86 9.27
C MET A 28 6.91 -37.56 10.09
N VAL A 29 6.94 -36.42 9.40
CA VAL A 29 6.94 -35.11 10.05
C VAL A 29 5.53 -34.54 10.03
N GLU A 30 4.93 -34.41 11.22
CA GLU A 30 3.70 -33.66 11.40
C GLU A 30 4.03 -32.16 11.47
N CYS A 31 3.37 -31.37 10.62
CA CYS A 31 3.47 -29.91 10.64
C CYS A 31 2.14 -29.31 11.02
N GLN A 32 2.17 -28.23 11.80
CA GLN A 32 0.99 -27.41 12.10
C GLN A 32 1.10 -26.07 11.38
N THR A 33 -0.06 -25.53 10.98
CA THR A 33 -0.14 -24.17 10.46
C THR A 33 -0.11 -23.18 11.61
N SER A 34 0.77 -22.17 11.53
CA SER A 34 0.77 -21.05 12.46
C SER A 34 -0.22 -19.97 12.02
N PRO A 35 -0.89 -19.29 12.95
CA PRO A 35 -1.68 -18.11 12.62
C PRO A 35 -0.77 -17.01 12.04
N PRO A 36 -1.31 -16.13 11.17
CA PRO A 36 -0.57 -14.99 10.67
C PRO A 36 -0.20 -14.05 11.83
N ASP A 37 0.94 -13.39 11.70
CA ASP A 37 1.40 -12.40 12.66
C ASP A 37 0.72 -11.05 12.44
N TYR A 38 0.90 -10.13 13.38
CA TYR A 38 0.45 -8.74 13.23
C TYR A 38 1.21 -8.04 12.10
N LEU A 39 0.51 -7.15 11.42
CA LEU A 39 1.05 -6.41 10.28
C LEU A 39 2.15 -5.45 10.74
N THR A 40 3.22 -5.41 9.96
CA THR A 40 4.25 -4.38 10.05
C THR A 40 3.79 -3.09 9.35
N GLU A 41 4.46 -1.99 9.65
CA GLU A 41 4.23 -0.71 8.98
C GLU A 41 4.34 -0.83 7.46
N ALA A 42 5.34 -1.57 6.96
CA ALA A 42 5.53 -1.79 5.53
C ALA A 42 4.36 -2.54 4.87
N GLU A 43 3.86 -3.58 5.53
CA GLU A 43 2.71 -4.35 5.03
C GLU A 43 1.43 -3.51 5.01
N VAL A 44 1.24 -2.64 6.02
CA VAL A 44 0.12 -1.69 6.04
C VAL A 44 0.24 -0.68 4.89
N ILE A 45 1.44 -0.17 4.60
CA ILE A 45 1.66 0.72 3.44
C ILE A 45 1.25 0.01 2.15
N THR A 46 1.76 -1.21 1.92
CA THR A 46 1.42 -1.97 0.71
C THR A 46 -0.08 -2.26 0.60
N LEU A 47 -0.76 -2.54 1.72
CA LEU A 47 -2.21 -2.71 1.74
C LEU A 47 -2.95 -1.40 1.42
N MET A 48 -2.52 -0.29 1.99
CA MET A 48 -3.11 1.03 1.73
C MET A 48 -2.97 1.42 0.25
N GLU A 49 -1.81 1.20 -0.34
CA GLU A 49 -1.55 1.43 -1.77
C GLU A 49 -2.44 0.54 -2.66
N LYS A 50 -2.51 -0.76 -2.34
CA LYS A 50 -3.34 -1.73 -3.07
C LYS A 50 -4.82 -1.34 -3.07
N HIS A 51 -5.31 -0.77 -1.96
CA HIS A 51 -6.69 -0.30 -1.84
C HIS A 51 -6.89 1.16 -2.30
N GLY A 52 -5.83 1.85 -2.72
CA GLY A 52 -5.89 3.26 -3.14
C GLY A 52 -6.27 4.23 -2.01
N ILE A 53 -5.97 3.87 -0.76
CA ILE A 53 -6.25 4.67 0.44
C ILE A 53 -5.00 5.48 0.79
N GLY A 54 -5.09 6.81 0.62
CA GLY A 54 -3.94 7.69 0.75
C GLY A 54 -3.08 7.70 -0.52
N THR A 55 -2.44 8.83 -0.80
CA THR A 55 -1.36 8.95 -1.78
C THR A 55 -0.02 8.64 -1.10
N ASP A 56 1.01 8.29 -1.87
CA ASP A 56 2.37 7.96 -1.38
C ASP A 56 2.87 8.94 -0.28
N ALA A 57 2.62 10.24 -0.44
CA ALA A 57 2.99 11.27 0.54
C ALA A 57 2.13 11.30 1.84
N SER A 58 0.91 10.79 1.83
CA SER A 58 -0.05 10.87 2.96
C SER A 58 -0.18 9.58 3.76
N ILE A 59 0.26 8.44 3.22
CA ILE A 59 0.22 7.14 3.90
C ILE A 59 0.97 7.18 5.25
N PRO A 60 2.22 7.70 5.33
CA PRO A 60 2.94 7.76 6.62
C PRO A 60 2.21 8.61 7.66
N VAL A 61 1.52 9.67 7.22
CA VAL A 61 0.74 10.56 8.09
C VAL A 61 -0.45 9.83 8.69
N HIS A 62 -1.18 9.04 7.89
CA HIS A 62 -2.29 8.24 8.38
C HIS A 62 -1.85 7.19 9.40
N ILE A 63 -0.72 6.52 9.15
CA ILE A 63 -0.14 5.54 10.07
C ILE A 63 0.29 6.21 11.39
N ASN A 64 0.97 7.35 11.32
CA ASN A 64 1.37 8.07 12.51
C ASN A 64 0.15 8.53 13.34
N ASN A 65 -0.92 8.98 12.69
CA ASN A 65 -2.14 9.43 13.38
C ASN A 65 -2.81 8.31 14.19
N ILE A 66 -2.87 7.08 13.67
CA ILE A 66 -3.48 5.95 14.40
C ILE A 66 -2.62 5.48 15.58
N CYS A 67 -1.29 5.60 15.46
CA CYS A 67 -0.34 5.36 16.54
C CYS A 67 -0.48 6.44 17.64
N GLN A 68 -0.50 7.72 17.26
CA GLN A 68 -0.64 8.85 18.20
C GLN A 68 -1.97 8.81 18.98
N ARG A 69 -3.04 8.32 18.35
CA ARG A 69 -4.36 8.17 18.99
C ARG A 69 -4.49 6.91 19.85
N ASN A 70 -3.43 6.11 20.00
CA ASN A 70 -3.43 4.86 20.77
C ASN A 70 -4.47 3.83 20.28
N TYR A 71 -4.76 3.81 18.98
CA TYR A 71 -5.55 2.73 18.37
C TYR A 71 -4.70 1.50 18.10
N VAL A 72 -3.42 1.71 17.85
CA VAL A 72 -2.40 0.67 17.65
C VAL A 72 -1.16 1.01 18.47
N THR A 73 -0.45 0.00 18.95
CA THR A 73 0.85 0.11 19.62
C THR A 73 1.92 -0.58 18.78
N VAL A 74 3.15 -0.08 18.87
CA VAL A 74 4.30 -0.66 18.17
C VAL A 74 4.94 -1.73 19.05
N GLY A 75 4.79 -2.99 18.67
CA GLY A 75 5.36 -4.16 19.34
C GLY A 75 6.76 -4.53 18.84
N ALA A 76 7.23 -5.71 19.28
CA ALA A 76 8.52 -6.25 18.85
C ALA A 76 8.58 -6.41 17.31
N GLY A 77 9.66 -5.94 16.69
CA GLY A 77 9.83 -5.99 15.24
C GLY A 77 9.01 -4.95 14.46
N ARG A 78 8.62 -3.82 15.08
CA ARG A 78 7.80 -2.75 14.46
C ARG A 78 6.45 -3.26 13.93
N LYS A 79 5.87 -4.23 14.63
CA LYS A 79 4.52 -4.73 14.35
C LYS A 79 3.48 -3.83 14.99
N LEU A 80 2.38 -3.59 14.29
CA LEU A 80 1.27 -2.78 14.74
C LEU A 80 0.25 -3.68 15.45
N ILE A 81 0.23 -3.61 16.78
CA ILE A 81 -0.69 -4.39 17.62
C ILE A 81 -1.89 -3.49 17.95
N PRO A 82 -3.13 -3.90 17.58
CA PRO A 82 -4.31 -3.11 17.88
C PRO A 82 -4.60 -3.10 19.39
N THR A 83 -4.98 -1.94 19.91
CA THR A 83 -5.41 -1.80 21.31
C THR A 83 -6.87 -2.23 21.47
N PRO A 84 -7.34 -2.56 22.69
CA PRO A 84 -8.75 -2.85 22.92
C PRO A 84 -9.69 -1.76 22.43
N LEU A 85 -9.28 -0.48 22.57
CA LEU A 85 -10.03 0.67 22.05
C LEU A 85 -10.11 0.64 20.52
N GLY A 86 -8.98 0.41 19.84
CA GLY A 86 -8.95 0.31 18.37
C GLY A 86 -9.85 -0.81 17.85
N ILE A 87 -9.82 -1.98 18.49
CA ILE A 87 -10.63 -3.15 18.12
C ILE A 87 -12.13 -2.83 18.24
N VAL A 88 -12.55 -2.30 19.39
CA VAL A 88 -13.97 -1.98 19.65
C VAL A 88 -14.49 -0.93 18.67
N LEU A 89 -13.69 0.08 18.34
CA LEU A 89 -14.08 1.09 17.36
C LEU A 89 -14.31 0.47 15.98
N VAL A 90 -13.35 -0.30 15.47
CA VAL A 90 -13.45 -0.95 14.16
C VAL A 90 -14.66 -1.90 14.10
N HIS A 91 -14.84 -2.74 15.12
CA HIS A 91 -15.98 -3.65 15.20
C HIS A 91 -17.32 -2.90 15.25
N GLY A 92 -17.37 -1.77 15.98
CA GLY A 92 -18.56 -0.93 16.06
C GLY A 92 -18.93 -0.28 14.74
N TYR A 93 -17.95 0.24 13.99
CA TYR A 93 -18.18 0.82 12.67
C TYR A 93 -18.55 -0.23 11.62
N GLN A 94 -17.88 -1.39 11.61
CA GLN A 94 -18.22 -2.49 10.69
C GLN A 94 -19.64 -2.99 10.91
N LYS A 95 -20.07 -3.16 12.17
CA LYS A 95 -21.44 -3.59 12.47
C LYS A 95 -22.48 -2.61 11.91
N LYS A 96 -22.24 -1.30 12.06
CA LYS A 96 -23.14 -0.26 11.52
C LYS A 96 -23.14 -0.22 10.00
N GLU A 97 -22.00 -0.42 9.34
CA GLU A 97 -21.94 -0.48 7.88
C GLU A 97 -22.69 -1.70 7.32
N ILE A 98 -22.57 -2.86 7.98
CA ILE A 98 -23.27 -4.09 7.57
C ILE A 98 -24.78 -3.98 7.80
N GLU A 99 -25.21 -3.36 8.90
CA GLU A 99 -26.63 -3.13 9.19
C GLU A 99 -27.24 -1.99 8.34
N GLY A 100 -26.41 -1.08 7.82
CA GLY A 100 -26.83 0.09 7.04
C GLY A 100 -26.89 -0.11 5.52
N GLY A 101 -26.39 -1.23 4.98
CA GLY A 101 -26.60 -1.63 3.58
C GLY A 101 -26.08 -0.67 2.49
N GLY A 102 -25.12 0.24 2.77
CA GLY A 102 -24.73 1.28 1.81
C GLY A 102 -23.29 1.80 1.87
N GLY A 103 -22.34 1.05 2.46
CA GLY A 103 -21.02 1.61 2.81
C GLY A 103 -19.98 1.72 1.68
N GLU A 104 -20.03 0.85 0.67
CA GLU A 104 -18.98 0.81 -0.38
C GLU A 104 -19.23 1.79 -1.53
N GLU A 105 -20.49 2.03 -1.89
CA GLU A 105 -20.85 2.96 -2.97
C GLU A 105 -20.55 4.42 -2.61
N GLU A 106 -20.91 4.86 -1.40
CA GLU A 106 -20.72 6.25 -0.97
C GLU A 106 -19.23 6.64 -0.85
N LYS A 107 -18.38 5.72 -0.37
CA LYS A 107 -16.91 5.94 -0.32
C LYS A 107 -16.31 6.04 -1.71
N GLY A 108 -16.77 5.19 -2.64
CA GLY A 108 -16.37 5.23 -4.04
C GLY A 108 -16.73 6.56 -4.70
N GLU A 109 -17.94 7.05 -4.48
CA GLU A 109 -18.41 8.33 -5.01
C GLU A 109 -17.66 9.53 -4.44
N ILE A 110 -17.42 9.56 -3.12
CA ILE A 110 -16.64 10.63 -2.47
C ILE A 110 -15.21 10.66 -3.00
N LEU A 111 -14.58 9.50 -3.18
CA LEU A 111 -13.24 9.39 -3.73
C LEU A 111 -13.20 9.86 -5.20
N ASN A 112 -14.18 9.44 -6.01
CA ASN A 112 -14.25 9.82 -7.41
C ASN A 112 -14.51 11.33 -7.57
N ARG A 113 -15.37 11.90 -6.73
CA ARG A 113 -15.64 13.34 -6.69
C ARG A 113 -14.40 14.14 -6.27
N ARG A 114 -13.62 13.65 -5.29
CA ARG A 114 -12.34 14.26 -4.89
C ARG A 114 -11.26 14.19 -5.99
N LYS A 115 -11.17 13.08 -6.72
CA LYS A 115 -10.28 12.95 -7.88
C LYS A 115 -10.66 13.96 -8.98
N LYS A 116 -11.95 14.12 -9.25
CA LYS A 116 -12.46 15.08 -10.24
C LYS A 116 -12.14 16.53 -9.87
N ILE A 117 -12.30 16.91 -8.60
CA ILE A 117 -11.94 18.26 -8.11
C ILE A 117 -10.42 18.50 -8.23
N ARG A 118 -9.60 17.49 -7.95
CA ARG A 118 -8.14 17.60 -8.05
C ARG A 118 -7.67 17.82 -9.48
N ASN A 119 -8.19 17.07 -10.44
CA ASN A 119 -7.80 17.23 -11.84
C ASN A 119 -8.23 18.60 -12.38
N ARG A 120 -9.44 19.06 -12.03
CA ARG A 120 -9.92 20.38 -12.48
C ARG A 120 -9.04 21.53 -12.00
N LYS A 121 -8.57 21.47 -10.74
CA LYS A 121 -7.63 22.47 -10.22
C LYS A 121 -6.29 22.49 -10.94
N ARG A 122 -5.83 21.32 -11.41
CA ARG A 122 -4.57 21.21 -12.13
C ARG A 122 -4.71 21.72 -13.57
N GLU A 123 -5.85 21.49 -14.22
CA GLU A 123 -6.17 22.06 -15.53
C GLU A 123 -6.28 23.60 -15.42
N GLU A 124 -6.94 24.11 -14.38
CA GLU A 124 -7.01 25.56 -14.10
C GLU A 124 -5.61 26.18 -13.90
N GLU A 125 -4.68 25.49 -13.22
CA GLU A 125 -3.29 25.95 -13.03
C GLU A 125 -2.46 25.90 -14.33
N GLU A 126 -2.65 24.87 -15.18
CA GLU A 126 -1.96 24.74 -16.47
C GLU A 126 -2.46 25.81 -17.47
N GLU A 127 -3.77 26.13 -17.48
CA GLU A 127 -4.35 27.21 -18.31
C GLU A 127 -3.84 28.60 -17.88
N GLU A 128 -3.72 28.87 -16.57
CA GLU A 128 -3.17 30.14 -16.07
C GLU A 128 -1.68 30.32 -16.45
N GLU A 129 -0.87 29.25 -16.42
CA GLU A 129 0.53 29.29 -16.87
C GLU A 129 0.66 29.52 -18.39
N GLU A 130 -0.19 28.89 -19.21
CA GLU A 130 -0.22 29.12 -20.66
C GLU A 130 -0.64 30.55 -21.01
N GLU A 131 -1.65 31.11 -20.33
CA GLU A 131 -2.08 32.51 -20.51
C GLU A 131 -0.95 33.49 -20.13
N GLU A 132 -0.24 33.27 -19.02
CA GLU A 132 0.90 34.10 -18.62
C GLU A 132 2.08 34.01 -19.61
N GLU A 133 2.33 32.83 -20.21
CA GLU A 133 3.35 32.68 -21.25
C GLU A 133 2.96 33.38 -22.55
N GLU A 134 1.71 33.25 -23.02
CA GLU A 134 1.20 33.92 -24.22
C GLU A 134 1.20 35.45 -24.06
N ASP A 135 0.71 35.98 -22.94
CA ASP A 135 0.75 37.41 -22.63
C ASP A 135 2.19 37.93 -22.57
N GLY A 136 3.10 37.14 -21.99
CA GLY A 136 4.52 37.43 -21.95
C GLY A 136 5.19 37.40 -23.33
N GLU A 137 4.78 36.52 -24.23
CA GLU A 137 5.25 36.50 -25.62
C GLU A 137 4.70 37.66 -26.44
N GLU A 138 3.42 38.00 -26.29
CA GLU A 138 2.80 39.13 -26.98
C GLU A 138 3.45 40.45 -26.55
N GLU A 139 3.75 40.62 -25.26
CA GLU A 139 4.48 41.80 -24.77
C GLU A 139 5.91 41.86 -25.33
N LYS A 140 6.63 40.72 -25.37
CA LYS A 140 7.96 40.63 -26.00
C LYS A 140 7.90 40.97 -27.49
N GLU A 141 6.87 40.54 -28.21
CA GLU A 141 6.69 40.84 -29.63
C GLU A 141 6.37 42.32 -29.86
N ARG A 142 5.50 42.93 -29.03
CA ARG A 142 5.22 44.37 -29.05
C ARG A 142 6.50 45.18 -28.81
N ARG A 143 7.36 44.77 -27.86
CA ARG A 143 8.67 45.41 -27.62
C ARG A 143 9.65 45.23 -28.79
N ARG A 144 9.63 44.09 -29.49
CA ARG A 144 10.43 43.87 -30.72
C ARG A 144 9.94 44.74 -31.88
N ARG A 145 8.63 44.98 -31.98
CA ARG A 145 8.02 45.85 -33.00
C ARG A 145 8.37 47.33 -32.79
N TRP A 146 8.47 47.78 -31.55
CA TRP A 146 8.92 49.14 -31.20
C TRP A 146 10.42 49.39 -31.37
N ARG A 147 11.23 48.33 -31.45
CA ARG A 147 12.69 48.42 -31.68
C ARG A 147 13.09 48.40 -33.15
N ARG A 148 12.13 48.35 -34.08
CA ARG A 148 12.34 48.44 -35.54
C ARG A 148 11.95 49.81 -36.06
#